data_AF-A0AA51UJT2-F1
#
_entry.id   AF-A0AA51UJT2-F1
#
_cell.length_a   1.000
_cell.length_b   1.000
_cell.length_c   1.000
_cell.angle_alpha   90.00
_cell.angle_beta   90.00
_cell.angle_gamma   90.00
#
_symmetry.space_group_name_H-M   'P 1'
#
loop_
_entity.id
_entity.type
_entity.pdbx_description
1 polymer ?
#
loop_
_entity_poly.entity_id
_entity_poly.type
_entity_poly.pdbx_seq_one_letter_code
_entity_poly.pdbx_strand_id
1 'polypeptide(L)'
;MGEVLNLSHDNPLLIVGEYHGNPGSLAFYDGQGFCTLSIYISVLEAPSDYPKRSHSFPLIEGDNELVPLLNDLINPENSTSSTVLSLVISGNQLDFKEGEKELFSLRMKSYKVFEVDDECC
;
A
#
# COMPACT_ATOMS: atom_id res chain seq x y z
N MET A 1 10.37 17.21 1.71
CA MET A 1 10.53 15.75 1.54
C MET A 1 11.63 15.21 2.45
N GLY A 2 12.87 15.69 2.30
CA GLY A 2 14.00 15.20 3.11
C GLY A 2 13.78 15.23 4.62
N GLU A 3 13.11 16.26 5.16
CA GLU A 3 12.78 16.33 6.59
C GLU A 3 11.82 15.22 7.04
N VAL A 4 10.84 14.84 6.21
CA VAL A 4 9.88 13.76 6.52
C VAL A 4 10.56 12.40 6.49
N LEU A 5 11.46 12.18 5.52
CA LEU A 5 12.29 10.98 5.43
C LEU A 5 13.22 10.86 6.63
N ASN A 6 13.87 11.96 7.05
CA ASN A 6 14.74 11.95 8.23
C ASN A 6 13.98 11.60 9.53
N LEU A 7 12.69 11.93 9.60
CA LEU A 7 11.83 11.58 10.74
C LEU A 7 11.33 10.13 10.72
N SER A 8 11.45 9.42 9.59
CA SER A 8 11.05 8.01 9.54
C SER A 8 12.08 7.07 10.16
N HIS A 9 13.29 7.56 10.51
CA HIS A 9 14.33 6.75 11.16
C HIS A 9 14.57 5.41 10.44
N ASP A 10 14.80 5.48 9.13
CA ASP A 10 15.02 4.34 8.24
C ASP A 10 13.82 3.36 8.12
N ASN A 11 12.62 3.77 8.55
CA ASN A 11 11.41 2.98 8.32
C ASN A 11 10.78 3.31 6.95
N PRO A 12 10.17 2.31 6.28
CA PRO A 12 9.37 2.54 5.09
C PRO A 12 8.26 3.56 5.33
N LEU A 13 7.94 4.34 4.30
CA LEU A 13 6.92 5.38 4.37
C LEU A 13 5.87 5.18 3.27
N LEU A 14 4.61 5.33 3.66
CA LEU A 14 3.49 5.51 2.74
C LEU A 14 3.06 6.97 2.75
N ILE A 15 3.04 7.58 1.57
CA ILE A 15 2.54 8.94 1.37
C ILE A 15 1.28 8.88 0.51
N VAL A 16 0.22 9.51 1.02
CA VAL A 16 -1.06 9.63 0.32
C VAL A 16 -1.13 11.02 -0.31
N GLY A 17 -1.05 11.08 -1.63
CA GLY A 17 -1.19 12.33 -2.39
C GLY A 17 -2.64 12.61 -2.75
N GLU A 18 -3.02 13.89 -2.80
CA GLU A 18 -4.37 14.32 -3.19
C GLU A 18 -4.50 14.69 -4.67
N TYR A 19 -5.74 14.65 -5.16
CA TYR A 19 -6.18 15.19 -6.44
C TYR A 19 -7.55 15.86 -6.23
N HIS A 20 -7.58 17.19 -6.26
CA HIS A 20 -8.76 18.01 -5.97
C HIS A 20 -9.44 17.66 -4.63
N GLY A 21 -8.66 17.53 -3.55
CA GLY A 21 -9.18 17.23 -2.21
C GLY A 21 -9.55 15.76 -1.97
N ASN A 22 -9.34 14.86 -2.96
CA ASN A 22 -9.56 13.42 -2.81
C ASN A 22 -8.22 12.66 -2.83
N PRO A 23 -8.08 11.53 -2.14
CA PRO A 23 -6.93 10.65 -2.32
C PRO A 23 -6.77 10.24 -3.79
N GLY A 24 -5.63 10.58 -4.38
CA GLY A 24 -5.33 10.40 -5.80
C GLY A 24 -4.09 9.56 -6.07
N SER A 25 -3.21 9.38 -5.08
CA SER A 25 -2.03 8.53 -5.23
C SER A 25 -1.56 7.93 -3.91
N LEU A 26 -0.90 6.77 -4.02
CA LEU A 26 -0.16 6.11 -2.96
C LEU A 26 1.29 6.01 -3.41
N ALA A 27 2.22 6.55 -2.63
CA ALA A 27 3.66 6.46 -2.92
C ALA A 27 4.37 5.79 -1.75
N PHE A 28 5.08 4.71 -2.05
CA PHE A 28 5.84 3.91 -1.10
C PHE A 28 7.31 4.26 -1.22
N TYR A 29 7.92 4.56 -0.08
CA TYR A 29 9.34 4.82 0.05
C TYR A 29 9.97 3.77 0.94
N ASP A 30 11.15 3.30 0.58
CA ASP A 30 11.94 2.40 1.42
C ASP A 30 12.57 3.15 2.60
N GLY A 31 13.28 2.39 3.45
CA GLY A 31 14.00 2.96 4.59
C GLY A 31 15.13 3.93 4.21
N GLN A 32 15.63 3.88 2.98
CA GLN A 32 16.66 4.81 2.50
C GLN A 32 16.05 6.09 1.91
N GLY A 33 14.71 6.14 1.79
CA GLY A 33 13.98 7.28 1.25
C GLY A 33 13.84 7.27 -0.27
N PHE A 34 14.10 6.15 -0.94
CA PHE A 34 13.83 5.97 -2.36
C PHE A 34 12.37 5.59 -2.57
N CYS A 35 11.70 6.25 -3.52
CA CYS A 35 10.36 5.86 -3.94
C CYS A 35 10.45 4.56 -4.73
N THR A 36 9.87 3.47 -4.24
CA THR A 36 9.92 2.14 -4.85
C THR A 36 8.67 1.83 -5.67
N LEU A 37 7.52 2.38 -5.27
CA LEU A 37 6.24 2.16 -5.93
C LEU A 37 5.37 3.41 -5.82
N SER A 38 4.78 3.82 -6.96
CA SER A 38 3.74 4.84 -6.98
C SER A 38 2.50 4.32 -7.70
N ILE A 39 1.34 4.44 -7.08
CA ILE A 39 0.05 3.98 -7.60
C ILE A 39 -0.88 5.18 -7.69
N TYR A 40 -1.42 5.45 -8.88
CA TYR A 40 -2.48 6.44 -9.07
C TYR A 40 -3.84 5.79 -8.89
N ILE A 41 -4.68 6.37 -8.04
CA ILE A 41 -5.93 5.77 -7.59
C ILE A 41 -7.14 6.69 -7.81
N SER A 42 -8.32 6.09 -7.68
CA SER A 42 -9.55 6.75 -7.29
C SER A 42 -10.25 5.92 -6.22
N VAL A 43 -10.77 6.57 -5.19
CA VAL A 43 -11.56 5.91 -4.15
C VAL A 43 -12.92 5.51 -4.75
N LEU A 44 -13.32 4.25 -4.61
CA LEU A 44 -14.60 3.74 -5.10
C LEU A 44 -15.67 3.77 -4.00
N GLU A 45 -15.35 3.18 -2.86
CA GLU A 45 -16.26 3.01 -1.74
C GLU A 45 -15.47 3.11 -0.44
N ALA A 46 -15.96 3.91 0.50
CA ALA A 46 -15.46 3.99 1.87
C ALA A 46 -16.68 4.20 2.78
N PRO A 47 -17.15 3.17 3.50
CA PRO A 47 -18.15 3.33 4.54
C PRO A 47 -17.63 4.34 5.58
N SER A 48 -18.54 5.13 6.16
CA SER A 48 -18.17 6.24 7.04
C SER A 48 -17.53 5.82 8.36
N ASP A 49 -17.74 4.57 8.80
CA ASP A 49 -17.21 4.07 10.07
C ASP A 49 -16.64 2.65 9.94
N TYR A 50 -15.34 2.51 10.23
CA TYR A 50 -14.69 1.23 10.47
C TYR A 50 -13.97 1.27 11.83
N PRO A 51 -14.52 0.65 12.88
CA PRO A 51 -13.78 0.43 14.11
C PRO A 51 -12.75 -0.67 13.81
N LYS A 52 -11.47 -0.31 13.70
CA LYS A 52 -10.39 -1.30 13.50
C LYS A 52 -10.39 -2.30 14.66
N ARG A 53 -10.61 -3.58 14.37
CA ARG A 53 -10.68 -4.65 15.40
C ARG A 53 -9.44 -5.52 15.45
N SER A 54 -8.73 -5.66 14.33
CA SER A 54 -7.56 -6.49 14.23
C SER A 54 -6.25 -5.68 14.24
N HIS A 55 -5.24 -6.22 14.93
CA HIS A 55 -3.88 -5.69 14.99
C HIS A 55 -2.89 -6.48 14.09
N SER A 56 -3.37 -7.49 13.37
CA SER A 56 -2.55 -8.27 12.43
C SER A 56 -2.30 -7.51 11.13
N PHE A 57 -1.24 -7.89 10.43
CA PHE A 57 -0.96 -7.44 9.07
C PHE A 57 -1.88 -8.12 8.06
N PRO A 58 -2.34 -7.41 7.00
CA PRO A 58 -3.26 -8.00 6.04
C PRO A 58 -2.58 -9.09 5.21
N LEU A 59 -3.33 -10.13 4.89
CA LEU A 59 -2.97 -11.06 3.83
C LEU A 59 -3.15 -10.36 2.48
N ILE A 60 -2.13 -10.37 1.63
CA ILE A 60 -2.21 -9.79 0.29
C ILE A 60 -2.40 -10.91 -0.71
N GLU A 61 -3.51 -10.86 -1.44
CA GLU A 61 -3.92 -11.91 -2.38
C GLU A 61 -4.21 -11.31 -3.75
N GLY A 62 -3.98 -12.08 -4.81
CA GLY A 62 -4.27 -11.67 -6.17
C GLY A 62 -3.41 -12.41 -7.19
N ASP A 63 -3.63 -12.07 -8.46
CA ASP A 63 -2.92 -12.63 -9.61
C ASP A 63 -2.02 -11.59 -10.32
N ASN A 64 -1.81 -10.45 -9.68
CA ASN A 64 -1.07 -9.31 -10.22
C ASN A 64 0.39 -9.29 -9.69
N GLU A 65 1.34 -8.81 -10.50
CA GLU A 65 2.74 -8.61 -10.13
C GLU A 65 2.96 -7.64 -8.95
N LEU A 66 1.95 -6.81 -8.63
CA LEU A 66 1.97 -5.96 -7.45
C LEU A 66 1.81 -6.72 -6.12
N VAL A 67 1.31 -7.96 -6.13
CA VAL A 67 1.11 -8.77 -4.92
C VAL A 67 2.43 -8.96 -4.14
N PRO A 68 3.51 -9.50 -4.73
CA PRO A 68 4.78 -9.64 -4.01
C PRO A 68 5.36 -8.28 -3.59
N LEU A 69 5.30 -7.26 -4.45
CA LEU A 69 5.83 -5.92 -4.13
C LEU A 69 5.13 -5.28 -2.92
N LEU A 70 3.80 -5.33 -2.89
CA LEU A 70 3.03 -4.79 -1.77
C LEU A 70 3.20 -5.64 -0.51
N ASN A 71 3.41 -6.95 -0.66
CA ASN A 71 3.67 -7.83 0.47
C ASN A 71 4.97 -7.43 1.17
N ASP A 72 6.04 -7.22 0.42
CA ASP A 72 7.34 -6.84 0.98
C ASP A 72 7.31 -5.43 1.61
N LEU A 73 6.49 -4.52 1.06
CA LEU A 73 6.36 -3.14 1.57
C LEU A 73 5.48 -3.03 2.83
N ILE A 74 4.46 -3.89 2.97
CA ILE A 74 3.45 -3.78 4.03
C ILE A 74 3.72 -4.76 5.17
N ASN A 75 4.22 -5.96 4.85
CA ASN A 75 4.38 -7.06 5.80
C ASN A 75 5.86 -7.19 6.17
N PRO A 76 6.26 -6.82 7.40
CA PRO A 76 7.64 -7.00 7.83
C PRO A 76 7.99 -8.49 7.85
N GLU A 77 9.26 -8.79 7.58
CA GLU A 77 9.76 -10.16 7.66
C GLU A 77 9.49 -10.73 9.06
N ASN A 78 8.86 -11.92 9.12
CA ASN A 78 8.36 -12.61 10.33
C ASN A 78 7.01 -12.15 10.89
N SER A 79 6.23 -11.35 10.15
CA SER A 79 4.85 -11.06 10.54
C SER A 79 3.92 -12.28 10.36
N THR A 80 3.02 -12.49 11.31
CA THR A 80 1.94 -13.47 11.16
C THR A 80 0.85 -12.85 10.28
N SER A 81 0.64 -13.41 9.08
CA SER A 81 -0.43 -12.98 8.18
C SER A 81 -1.79 -13.12 8.88
N SER A 82 -2.65 -12.11 8.72
CA SER A 82 -4.02 -12.21 9.21
C SER A 82 -4.78 -13.31 8.50
N THR A 83 -5.66 -13.99 9.23
CA THR A 83 -6.72 -14.81 8.63
C THR A 83 -7.99 -14.01 8.35
N VAL A 84 -8.02 -12.72 8.70
CA VAL A 84 -9.23 -11.89 8.66
C VAL A 84 -9.01 -10.62 7.82
N LEU A 85 -7.94 -9.88 8.03
CA LEU A 85 -7.64 -8.71 7.21
C LEU A 85 -7.00 -9.14 5.89
N SER A 86 -7.57 -8.70 4.78
CA SER A 86 -6.97 -8.96 3.47
C SER A 86 -7.02 -7.74 2.55
N LEU A 87 -6.02 -7.67 1.68
CA LEU A 87 -5.98 -6.82 0.49
C LEU A 87 -6.05 -7.74 -0.72
N VAL A 88 -7.17 -7.70 -1.43
CA VAL A 88 -7.38 -8.49 -2.64
C VAL A 88 -7.15 -7.60 -3.85
N ILE A 89 -6.21 -7.97 -4.71
CA ILE A 89 -5.86 -7.25 -5.93
C ILE A 89 -6.42 -8.02 -7.12
N SER A 90 -7.41 -7.45 -7.78
CA SER A 90 -8.10 -8.04 -8.94
C SER A 90 -8.05 -7.09 -10.13
N GLY A 91 -7.16 -7.37 -11.09
CA GLY A 91 -6.96 -6.49 -12.25
C GLY A 91 -6.50 -5.08 -11.83
N ASN A 92 -7.40 -4.11 -11.90
CA ASN A 92 -7.15 -2.71 -11.53
C ASN A 92 -7.88 -2.27 -10.25
N GLN A 93 -8.39 -3.21 -9.46
CA GLN A 93 -9.10 -2.92 -8.22
C GLN A 93 -8.36 -3.50 -7.02
N LEU A 94 -8.30 -2.73 -5.95
CA LEU A 94 -7.70 -3.06 -4.67
C LEU A 94 -8.80 -3.03 -3.61
N ASP A 95 -9.20 -4.20 -3.14
CA ASP A 95 -10.27 -4.36 -2.17
C ASP A 95 -9.69 -4.66 -0.79
N PHE A 96 -9.99 -3.80 0.18
CA PHE A 96 -9.58 -3.98 1.56
C PHE A 96 -10.73 -4.61 2.33
N LYS A 97 -10.48 -5.77 2.98
CA LYS A 97 -11.51 -6.58 3.61
C LYS A 97 -11.16 -6.98 5.04
N GLU A 98 -12.19 -7.23 5.85
CA GLU A 98 -12.11 -7.91 7.14
C GLU A 98 -13.10 -9.09 7.13
N GLY A 99 -12.60 -10.30 6.86
CA GLY A 99 -13.40 -11.47 6.54
C GLY A 99 -14.17 -11.25 5.24
N GLU A 100 -15.48 -11.47 5.28
CA GLU A 100 -16.37 -11.23 4.13
C GLU A 100 -16.76 -9.76 3.95
N LYS A 101 -16.41 -8.88 4.91
CA LYS A 101 -16.80 -7.48 4.88
C LYS A 101 -15.81 -6.65 4.08
N GLU A 102 -16.29 -6.01 3.02
CA GLU A 102 -15.54 -4.96 2.33
C GLU A 102 -15.45 -3.71 3.22
N LEU A 103 -14.22 -3.27 3.45
CA LEU A 103 -13.91 -2.09 4.25
C LEU A 103 -13.84 -0.85 3.39
N PHE A 104 -13.13 -0.91 2.27
CA PHE A 104 -13.08 0.14 1.26
C PHE A 104 -12.37 -0.40 0.02
N SER A 105 -12.60 0.26 -1.10
CA SER A 105 -12.06 -0.19 -2.39
C SER A 105 -11.44 0.97 -3.15
N LEU A 106 -10.27 0.71 -3.74
CA LEU A 106 -9.55 1.65 -4.57
C LEU A 106 -9.49 1.11 -5.99
N ARG A 107 -9.72 1.98 -6.97
CA ARG A 107 -9.43 1.69 -8.38
C ARG A 107 -8.06 2.24 -8.72
N MET A 108 -7.16 1.37 -9.11
CA MET A 108 -5.89 1.71 -9.74
C MET A 108 -6.12 2.19 -11.16
N LYS A 109 -5.60 3.37 -11.47
CA LYS A 109 -5.58 3.94 -12.82
C LYS A 109 -4.29 3.57 -13.55
N SER A 110 -3.17 3.60 -12.83
CA SER A 110 -1.84 3.22 -13.30
C SER A 110 -0.91 3.08 -12.10
N TYR A 111 0.24 2.46 -12.30
CA TYR A 111 1.32 2.43 -11.31
C TYR A 111 2.67 2.56 -12.01
N LYS A 112 3.69 2.89 -11.23
CA LYS A 112 5.08 2.90 -11.65
C LYS A 112 5.92 2.25 -10.55
N VAL A 113 6.65 1.22 -10.92
CA VAL A 113 7.72 0.63 -10.11
C VAL A 113 9.01 1.36 -10.44
N PHE A 114 9.81 1.62 -9.43
CA PHE A 114 11.12 2.23 -9.57
C PHE A 114 12.15 1.21 -9.13
N GLU A 115 13.03 0.82 -10.04
CA GLU A 115 14.18 -0.01 -9.72
C GLU A 115 15.26 0.87 -9.10
N VAL A 116 15.92 0.37 -8.06
CA VAL A 116 17.14 0.99 -7.54
C VAL A 116 18.24 0.61 -8.51
N ASP A 117 18.82 1.57 -9.24
CA ASP A 117 20.00 1.32 -10.05
C ASP A 117 21.15 0.92 -9.11
N ASP A 118 21.50 -0.37 -9.09
CA ASP A 118 22.69 -0.91 -8.43
C ASP A 118 24.00 -0.53 -9.17
N GLU A 119 24.00 0.55 -9.98
CA GLU A 119 25.19 1.06 -10.66
C GLU A 119 25.80 2.24 -9.90
N CYS A 120 26.43 1.96 -8.76
CA CYS A 120 27.57 2.72 -8.25
C CYS A 120 28.44 1.82 -7.35
N CYS A 121 29.22 0.93 -7.98
CA CYS A 121 30.43 0.36 -7.39
C CYS A 121 31.63 1.29 -7.65
#